data_AF-A0A5D4KBQ0-F1
#
_entry.id   AF-A0A5D4KBQ0-F1
#
_cell.length_a   1.000
_cell.length_b   1.000
_cell.length_c   1.000
_cell.angle_alpha   90.00
_cell.angle_beta   90.00
_cell.angle_gamma   90.00
#
_symmetry.space_group_name_H-M   'P 1'
#
loop_
_entity.id
_entity.type
_entity.pdbx_description
1 polymer ?
#
loop_
_entity_poly.entity_id
_entity_poly.type
_entity_poly.pdbx_seq_one_letter_code
_entity_poly.pdbx_strand_id
1 'polypeptide(L)' 'MMNQLITSFIVRCHVIESHQRDYRIKLTHVQGENEISFDSFEDAMNHIKQTVEGLQKLPEEDRK' A
#
# COMPACT_ATOMS: atom_id res chain seq x y z
N MET A 1 20.80 14.35 10.55
CA MET A 1 19.34 14.21 10.69
C MET A 1 18.96 12.91 10.00
N MET A 2 18.37 11.94 10.73
CA MET A 2 17.83 10.75 10.10
C MET A 2 16.64 11.19 9.25
N ASN A 3 16.76 11.13 7.92
CA ASN A 3 15.60 11.26 7.04
C ASN A 3 14.68 10.09 7.36
N GLN A 4 13.61 10.34 8.10
CA GLN A 4 12.54 9.36 8.22
C GLN A 4 11.95 9.18 6.83
N LEU A 5 12.10 7.97 6.27
CA LEU A 5 11.50 7.60 5.00
C LEU A 5 9.98 7.58 5.18
N ILE A 6 9.32 8.67 4.79
CA ILE A 6 7.86 8.75 4.76
C ILE A 6 7.39 8.00 3.52
N THR A 7 6.61 6.95 3.73
CA THR A 7 5.88 6.21 2.68
C THR A 7 4.42 6.61 2.75
N SER A 8 3.79 6.86 1.61
CA SER A 8 2.42 7.38 1.56
C SER A 8 1.56 6.56 0.61
N PHE A 9 0.31 6.34 0.99
CA PHE A 9 -0.65 5.59 0.21
C PHE A 9 -1.96 6.34 0.10
N ILE A 10 -2.60 6.24 -1.07
CA ILE A 10 -3.98 6.67 -1.28
C ILE A 10 -4.85 5.42 -1.29
N VAL A 11 -5.84 5.37 -0.41
CA VAL A 11 -6.84 4.30 -0.35
C VAL A 11 -8.16 4.85 -0.87
N ARG A 12 -8.72 4.20 -1.90
CA ARG A 12 -10.01 4.53 -2.49
C ARG A 12 -10.94 3.33 -2.38
N CYS A 13 -12.13 3.54 -1.81
CA CYS A 13 -13.13 2.49 -1.65
C CYS A 13 -14.28 2.76 -2.62
N HIS A 14 -14.57 1.80 -3.49
CA HIS A 14 -15.65 1.86 -4.46
C HIS A 14 -16.71 0.84 -4.08
N VAL A 15 -17.93 1.30 -3.78
CA VAL A 15 -19.08 0.40 -3.68
C VAL A 15 -19.45 -0.01 -5.11
N ILE A 16 -19.51 -1.31 -5.36
CA ILE A 16 -20.00 -1.85 -6.62
C ILE A 16 -21.51 -2.04 -6.43
N GLU A 17 -22.30 -1.41 -7.29
CA GLU A 17 -23.74 -1.67 -7.32
C GLU A 17 -23.97 -3.10 -7.83
N SER A 18 -24.01 -4.03 -6.89
CA SER A 18 -24.23 -5.46 -7.04
C SER A 18 -25.39 -5.86 -6.14
N HIS A 19 -26.09 -6.96 -6.49
CA HIS A 19 -27.15 -7.51 -5.64
C HIS A 19 -26.62 -7.99 -4.27
N GLN A 20 -25.30 -8.21 -4.17
CA GLN A 20 -24.56 -8.34 -2.91
C GLN A 20 -23.76 -7.04 -2.72
N ARG A 21 -23.67 -6.52 -1.50
CA ARG A 21 -22.92 -5.29 -1.23
C ARG A 21 -21.43 -5.55 -1.42
N ASP A 22 -20.98 -5.52 -2.67
CA ASP A 22 -19.59 -5.74 -3.04
C ASP A 22 -18.87 -4.39 -3.05
N TYR A 23 -17.62 -4.39 -2.62
CA TYR A 23 -16.77 -3.22 -2.64
C TYR A 23 -15.39 -3.58 -3.19
N ARG A 24 -14.75 -2.62 -3.85
CA ARG A 24 -13.38 -2.73 -4.35
C ARG A 24 -12.54 -1.66 -3.68
N ILE A 25 -11.40 -2.06 -3.14
CA ILE A 25 -10.42 -1.16 -2.55
C ILE A 25 -9.29 -0.98 -3.54
N LYS A 26 -9.01 0.26 -3.93
CA LYS A 26 -7.88 0.63 -4.75
C LYS A 26 -6.82 1.29 -3.87
N LEU A 27 -5.63 0.74 -3.90
CA LEU A 27 -4.46 1.25 -3.20
C LEU A 27 -3.47 1.79 -4.22
N THR A 28 -3.02 3.03 -4.03
CA THR A 28 -1.96 3.63 -4.84
C THR A 28 -0.82 4.05 -3.93
N HIS A 29 0.37 3.56 -4.22
CA HIS A 29 1.58 4.05 -3.57
C HIS A 29 1.90 5.44 -4.13
N VAL A 30 2.12 6.46 -3.29
CA VAL A 30 2.33 7.83 -3.80
C VAL A 30 3.70 7.96 -4.45
N GLN A 31 4.67 7.20 -3.96
CA GLN A 31 6.06 7.19 -4.45
C GLN A 31 6.26 6.23 -5.64
N GLY A 32 5.29 5.38 -5.96
CA GLY A 32 5.34 4.50 -7.12
C GLY A 32 4.01 4.50 -7.82
N GLU A 33 3.96 4.85 -9.10
CA GLU A 33 2.72 5.11 -9.87
C GLU A 33 1.80 3.88 -10.08
N ASN A 34 2.01 2.81 -9.32
CA ASN A 34 1.25 1.57 -9.40
C ASN A 34 -0.02 1.63 -8.54
N GLU A 35 -1.16 1.36 -9.17
CA GLU A 35 -2.45 1.10 -8.51
C GLU A 35 -2.69 -0.41 -8.42
N ILE A 36 -3.04 -0.89 -7.23
CA ILE A 36 -3.42 -2.27 -6.96
C ILE A 36 -4.83 -2.29 -6.41
N SER A 37 -5.63 -3.29 -6.77
CA SER A 37 -7.00 -3.42 -6.29
C SER A 37 -7.19 -4.68 -5.45
N PHE A 38 -8.00 -4.57 -4.40
CA PHE A 38 -8.29 -5.61 -3.42
C PHE A 38 -9.81 -5.73 -3.20
N ASP A 39 -10.26 -6.92 -2.83
CA ASP A 39 -11.65 -7.20 -2.48
C ASP A 39 -11.89 -7.19 -0.96
N SER A 40 -10.83 -7.04 -0.15
CA SER A 40 -10.90 -6.94 1.30
C SER A 40 -9.97 -5.85 1.86
N PHE A 41 -10.38 -5.23 2.97
CA PHE A 41 -9.54 -4.27 3.69
C PHE A 41 -8.32 -4.94 4.32
N GLU A 42 -8.48 -6.19 4.75
CA GLU A 42 -7.41 -6.95 5.35
C GLU A 42 -6.25 -7.16 4.37
N ASP A 43 -6.55 -7.58 3.14
CA ASP A 43 -5.53 -7.78 2.10
C ASP A 43 -4.82 -6.47 1.74
N ALA A 44 -5.58 -5.39 1.61
CA ALA A 44 -5.02 -4.08 1.34
C ALA A 44 -4.05 -3.63 2.45
N MET A 45 -4.40 -3.84 3.73
CA MET A 45 -3.54 -3.46 4.86
C MET A 45 -2.34 -4.37 5.01
N ASN A 46 -2.50 -5.67 4.77
CA ASN A 46 -1.40 -6.61 4.74
C ASN A 46 -0.37 -6.19 3.68
N HIS A 47 -0.82 -5.73 2.50
CA HIS A 47 0.06 -5.22 1.46
C HIS A 47 0.83 -3.95 1.88
N ILE A 48 0.14 -2.97 2.50
CA ILE A 48 0.81 -1.77 3.05
C ILE A 48 1.88 -2.16 4.05
N LYS A 49 1.56 -3.05 4.99
CA LYS A 49 2.48 -3.51 6.02
C LYS A 49 3.73 -4.16 5.41
N GLN A 50 3.55 -5.08 4.47
CA GLN A 50 4.66 -5.72 3.77
C GLN A 50 5.54 -4.72 3.00
N THR A 51 4.93 -3.70 2.40
CA THR A 51 5.67 -2.66 1.67
C THR A 51 6.54 -1.85 2.64
N VAL A 52 5.97 -1.41 3.76
CA VAL A 52 6.72 -0.65 4.79
C VAL A 52 7.82 -1.51 5.43
N GLU A 53 7.54 -2.77 5.75
CA GLU A 53 8.54 -3.70 6.30
C GLU A 53 9.65 -4.03 5.30
N GLY A 54 9.32 -4.14 4.01
CA GLY A 54 10.30 -4.32 2.93
C GLY A 54 11.26 -3.14 2.81
N LEU A 55 10.76 -1.90 2.98
CA LEU A 55 11.58 -0.69 2.98
C LEU A 55 12.51 -0.60 4.19
N GLN A 56 12.14 -1.16 5.34
CA GLN A 56 13.01 -1.21 6.53
C GLN A 56 14.23 -2.14 6.36
N LYS A 57 14.20 -3.09 5.41
CA LYS A 57 15.31 -4.03 5.17
C LYS A 57 16.38 -3.49 4.21
N LEU A 58 16.17 -2.31 3.62
CA LEU A 58 17.07 -1.70 2.64
C LEU A 58 18.24 -0.82 3.15
N PRO A 59 18.53 -0.59 4.45
CA PRO A 59 19.62 0.30 4.82
C PRO A 59 20.87 -0.39 5.40
N GLU A 60 21.57 -1.29 4.69
CA GLU A 60 22.95 -1.69 5.09
C GLU A 60 23.97 -1.99 3.97
N GLU A 61 23.64 -2.05 2.67
CA GLU A 61 24.60 -2.55 1.65
C GLU A 61 25.35 -1.52 0.78
N ASP A 62 25.21 -0.21 1.00
CA ASP A 62 25.90 0.82 0.17
C ASP A 62 26.96 1.66 0.92
N ARG A 63 27.73 1.03 1.82
CA ARG A 63 28.97 1.64 2.35
C ARG A 63 30.14 0.66 2.27
N LYS A 64 30.68 0.49 1.07
CA LYS A 64 32.06 0.01 0.87
C LYS A 64 32.89 1.09 0.19
#